data_AF-A0A2I0PSW0-F1
#
_entry.id   AF-A0A2I0PSW0-F1
#
_cell.length_a   1.000
_cell.length_b   1.000
_cell.length_c   1.000
_cell.angle_alpha   90.00
_cell.angle_beta   90.00
_cell.angle_gamma   90.00
#
_symmetry.space_group_name_H-M   'P 1'
#
loop_
_entity.id
_entity.type
_entity.pdbx_description
1 polymer ?
#
loop_
_entity_poly.entity_id
_entity_poly.type
_entity_poly.pdbx_seq_one_letter_code
_entity_poly.pdbx_strand_id
1 'polypeptide(L)'
;MGDHLKRLDAPDSWHIAKKTNKFITKTAPGPHNANAMPITVWLRDHMGFARNLKEVKQILQQHDIIINGRPCRDSRMGIGIFDIIALPKMSKYYRILRGKNGRHQAVEIDAEAAQSRLCKIQNKTVISGGRVQLNLRYGANILADNTYKSNDSVVVSLKPEDRFKILEHFPFAVGNMAMVTGGKHSGKVARIVEIINTPGSVPNKIILEDDATKTRFDTIIPYIYMVGTKTPAIAQWGYEQ
;
A
#
# COMPACT_ATOMS: atom_id res chain seq x y z
N MET A 1 3.22 -25.66 5.75
CA MET A 1 2.60 -24.48 5.08
C MET A 1 2.20 -24.92 3.69
N GLY A 2 0.97 -24.70 3.23
CA GLY A 2 0.56 -25.19 1.90
C GLY A 2 1.11 -24.31 0.77
N ASP A 3 1.76 -24.90 -0.25
CA ASP A 3 2.33 -24.15 -1.38
C ASP A 3 1.28 -23.62 -2.37
N HIS A 4 0.06 -24.16 -2.29
CA HIS A 4 -1.01 -23.89 -3.23
C HIS A 4 -2.09 -23.00 -2.60
N LEU A 5 -2.72 -22.15 -3.43
CA LEU A 5 -3.90 -21.36 -3.07
C LEU A 5 -5.04 -21.73 -4.02
N LYS A 6 -6.15 -22.23 -3.48
CA LYS A 6 -7.36 -22.44 -4.29
C LYS A 6 -7.91 -21.08 -4.69
N ARG A 7 -8.43 -20.97 -5.91
CA ARG A 7 -8.96 -19.71 -6.42
C ARG A 7 -10.21 -19.23 -5.68
N LEU A 8 -10.98 -20.18 -5.12
CA LEU A 8 -12.14 -19.89 -4.27
C LEU A 8 -11.74 -19.19 -2.95
N ASP A 9 -10.56 -19.54 -2.42
CA ASP A 9 -10.02 -19.04 -1.16
C ASP A 9 -9.13 -17.79 -1.36
N ALA A 10 -9.00 -17.32 -2.60
CA ALA A 10 -8.27 -16.10 -2.88
C ALA A 10 -8.95 -14.90 -2.20
N PRO A 11 -8.18 -13.92 -1.67
CA PRO A 11 -8.75 -12.75 -1.04
C PRO A 11 -9.75 -12.03 -1.96
N ASP A 12 -10.96 -11.75 -1.46
CA ASP A 12 -12.00 -11.06 -2.24
C ASP A 12 -11.54 -9.68 -2.73
N SER A 13 -10.58 -9.09 -2.01
CA SER A 13 -9.97 -7.82 -2.36
C SER A 13 -9.17 -7.83 -3.68
N TRP A 14 -8.83 -9.01 -4.22
CA TRP A 14 -8.21 -9.14 -5.54
C TRP A 14 -9.24 -9.05 -6.67
N HIS A 15 -10.54 -9.13 -6.40
CA HIS A 15 -11.60 -9.01 -7.41
C HIS A 15 -11.36 -9.82 -8.70
N ILE A 16 -11.26 -11.13 -8.55
CA ILE A 16 -11.05 -12.06 -9.68
C ILE A 16 -12.26 -12.97 -9.88
N ALA A 17 -12.48 -13.42 -11.11
CA ALA A 17 -13.49 -14.44 -11.39
C ALA A 17 -13.14 -15.77 -10.69
N LYS A 18 -14.05 -16.34 -9.90
CA LYS A 18 -13.78 -17.53 -9.07
C LYS A 18 -13.87 -18.87 -9.84
N LYS A 19 -14.73 -18.98 -10.85
CA LYS A 19 -15.05 -20.23 -11.58
C LYS A 19 -14.30 -20.37 -12.92
N THR A 20 -12.99 -20.09 -12.94
CA THR A 20 -12.17 -20.27 -14.15
C THR A 20 -11.21 -21.44 -13.99
N ASN A 21 -10.32 -21.37 -12.99
CA ASN A 21 -9.34 -22.40 -12.67
C ASN A 21 -9.43 -22.79 -11.19
N LYS A 22 -9.09 -24.04 -10.86
CA LYS A 22 -9.09 -24.54 -9.46
C LYS A 22 -8.11 -23.79 -8.57
N PHE A 23 -6.94 -23.45 -9.09
CA PHE A 23 -5.85 -22.80 -8.36
C PHE A 23 -5.52 -21.43 -8.91
N ILE A 24 -4.92 -20.61 -8.07
CA ILE A 24 -4.32 -19.33 -8.43
C ILE A 24 -2.90 -19.23 -7.89
N THR A 25 -2.10 -18.37 -8.50
CA THR A 25 -0.78 -18.01 -7.99
C THR A 25 -0.91 -17.52 -6.55
N LYS A 26 -0.27 -18.23 -5.62
CA LYS A 26 -0.18 -17.81 -4.22
C LYS A 26 0.88 -16.73 -4.07
N THR A 27 0.60 -15.71 -3.26
CA THR A 27 1.56 -14.66 -2.90
C THR A 27 2.72 -15.26 -2.11
N ALA A 28 3.96 -14.97 -2.53
CA ALA A 28 5.15 -15.37 -1.80
C ALA A 28 5.32 -14.53 -0.54
N PRO A 29 6.01 -15.05 0.50
CA PRO A 29 6.49 -14.23 1.60
C PRO A 29 7.32 -13.06 1.07
N GLY A 30 7.03 -11.85 1.52
CA GLY A 30 7.63 -10.65 0.98
C GLY A 30 7.22 -9.40 1.75
N PRO A 31 7.21 -8.23 1.10
CA PRO A 31 6.95 -6.94 1.76
C PRO A 31 5.58 -6.85 2.44
N HIS A 32 4.58 -7.54 1.89
CA HIS A 32 3.19 -7.43 2.33
C HIS A 32 2.65 -8.78 2.82
N ASN A 33 1.54 -8.72 3.56
CA ASN A 33 0.87 -9.89 4.10
C ASN A 33 0.19 -10.74 3.01
N ALA A 34 -0.42 -11.87 3.40
CA ALA A 34 -1.07 -12.81 2.49
C ALA A 34 -2.23 -12.22 1.66
N ASN A 35 -2.77 -11.05 2.05
CA ASN A 35 -3.81 -10.36 1.29
C ASN A 35 -3.26 -9.57 0.09
N ALA A 36 -1.94 -9.42 -0.01
CA ALA A 36 -1.30 -8.76 -1.14
C ALA A 36 -1.51 -9.56 -2.42
N MET A 37 -1.80 -8.85 -3.50
CA MET A 37 -2.08 -9.45 -4.80
C MET A 37 -0.75 -9.84 -5.46
N PRO A 38 -0.56 -11.06 -5.98
CA PRO A 38 0.65 -11.40 -6.72
C PRO A 38 0.74 -10.61 -8.02
N ILE A 39 1.94 -10.24 -8.44
CA ILE A 39 2.15 -9.53 -9.71
C ILE A 39 1.60 -10.32 -10.92
N THR A 40 1.64 -11.65 -10.88
CA THR A 40 0.98 -12.50 -11.90
C THR A 40 -0.51 -12.20 -12.03
N VAL A 41 -1.21 -12.07 -10.91
CA VAL A 41 -2.66 -11.83 -10.89
C VAL A 41 -2.95 -10.43 -11.42
N TRP A 42 -2.12 -9.45 -11.07
CA TRP A 42 -2.25 -8.10 -11.59
C TRP A 42 -2.03 -8.02 -13.11
N LEU A 43 -0.96 -8.62 -13.63
CA LEU A 43 -0.65 -8.59 -15.07
C LEU A 43 -1.68 -9.34 -15.92
N ARG A 44 -2.11 -10.52 -15.46
CA ARG A 44 -2.96 -11.41 -16.23
C ARG A 44 -4.45 -11.15 -16.01
N ASP A 45 -4.89 -11.13 -14.75
CA ASP A 45 -6.31 -11.11 -14.40
C ASP A 45 -6.87 -9.67 -14.31
N HIS A 46 -6.05 -8.66 -13.96
CA HIS A 46 -6.50 -7.25 -13.90
C HIS A 46 -6.22 -6.47 -15.18
N MET A 47 -4.95 -6.40 -15.59
CA MET A 47 -4.53 -5.51 -16.67
C MET A 47 -4.59 -6.17 -18.06
N GLY A 48 -4.60 -7.51 -18.11
CA GLY A 48 -4.63 -8.25 -19.37
C GLY A 48 -3.36 -8.13 -20.22
N PHE A 49 -2.23 -7.71 -19.64
CA PHE A 49 -0.94 -7.60 -20.34
C PHE A 49 -0.33 -8.97 -20.71
N ALA A 50 -0.75 -10.03 -20.01
CA ALA A 50 -0.35 -11.39 -20.30
C ALA A 50 -1.57 -12.31 -20.26
N ARG A 51 -1.59 -13.35 -21.09
CA ARG A 51 -2.67 -14.37 -21.14
C ARG A 51 -2.36 -15.56 -20.24
N ASN A 52 -1.08 -15.92 -20.10
CA ASN A 52 -0.65 -17.10 -19.36
C ASN A 52 0.58 -16.82 -18.46
N LEU A 53 0.93 -17.80 -17.62
CA LEU A 53 2.06 -17.67 -16.69
C LEU A 53 3.43 -17.62 -17.39
N LYS A 54 3.55 -18.21 -18.58
CA LYS A 54 4.81 -18.23 -19.35
C LYS A 54 5.16 -16.82 -19.82
N GLU A 55 4.18 -16.10 -20.37
CA GLU A 55 4.31 -14.69 -20.76
C GLU A 55 4.63 -13.80 -19.57
N VAL A 56 3.96 -13.98 -18.42
CA VAL A 56 4.29 -13.24 -17.19
C VAL A 56 5.76 -13.44 -16.81
N LYS A 57 6.25 -14.69 -16.81
CA LYS A 57 7.66 -14.97 -16.50
C LYS A 57 8.61 -14.32 -17.50
N GLN A 58 8.27 -14.33 -18.79
CA GLN A 58 9.07 -13.70 -19.82
C GLN A 58 9.18 -12.18 -19.61
N ILE A 59 8.07 -11.50 -19.31
CA ILE A 59 8.05 -10.05 -19.02
C ILE A 59 8.95 -9.73 -17.81
N LEU A 60 8.86 -10.53 -16.73
CA LEU A 60 9.66 -10.32 -15.52
C LEU A 60 11.16 -10.60 -15.74
N GLN A 61 11.50 -11.60 -16.56
CA GLN A 61 12.88 -11.90 -16.95
C GLN A 61 13.51 -10.75 -17.76
N GLN A 62 12.72 -10.06 -18.58
CA GLN A 62 13.17 -8.90 -19.34
C GLN A 62 13.35 -7.64 -18.47
N HIS A 63 12.94 -7.69 -17.19
CA HIS A 63 13.01 -6.56 -16.25
C HIS A 63 12.15 -5.34 -16.66
N ASP A 64 11.10 -5.60 -17.43
CA ASP A 64 10.21 -4.56 -17.95
C ASP A 64 9.27 -3.96 -16.89
N ILE A 65 9.13 -4.65 -15.76
CA ILE A 65 8.27 -4.24 -14.65
C ILE A 65 9.15 -3.84 -13.48
N ILE A 66 9.00 -2.59 -13.07
CA ILE A 66 9.68 -2.02 -11.92
C ILE A 66 8.65 -1.79 -10.82
N ILE A 67 8.86 -2.39 -9.65
CA ILE A 67 7.99 -2.20 -8.48
C ILE A 67 8.78 -1.39 -7.45
N ASN A 68 8.26 -0.24 -7.04
CA ASN A 68 8.87 0.64 -6.03
C ASN A 68 10.37 0.92 -6.32
N GLY A 69 10.71 1.18 -7.58
CA GLY A 69 12.07 1.49 -8.04
C GLY A 69 13.01 0.28 -8.19
N ARG A 70 12.54 -0.96 -8.02
CA ARG A 70 13.35 -2.17 -8.28
C ARG A 70 12.69 -3.09 -9.32
N PRO A 71 13.46 -3.69 -10.25
CA PRO A 71 12.93 -4.69 -11.17
C PRO A 71 12.30 -5.88 -10.42
N CYS A 72 11.08 -6.25 -10.79
CA CYS A 72 10.42 -7.41 -10.24
C CYS A 72 10.86 -8.68 -10.99
N ARG A 73 11.34 -9.68 -10.24
CA ARG A 73 11.78 -10.97 -10.79
C ARG A 73 10.88 -12.14 -10.40
N ASP A 74 10.23 -12.07 -9.24
CA ASP A 74 9.36 -13.14 -8.75
C ASP A 74 7.90 -12.88 -9.17
N SER A 75 7.35 -13.81 -9.94
CA SER A 75 5.95 -13.78 -10.38
C SER A 75 4.93 -13.85 -9.23
N ARG A 76 5.36 -14.34 -8.06
CA ARG A 76 4.56 -14.45 -6.84
C ARG A 76 4.73 -13.27 -5.89
N MET A 77 5.58 -12.29 -6.22
CA MET A 77 5.77 -11.11 -5.39
C MET A 77 4.43 -10.40 -5.18
N GLY A 78 4.08 -10.18 -3.91
CA GLY A 78 2.86 -9.46 -3.54
C GLY A 78 3.02 -7.96 -3.70
N ILE A 79 2.07 -7.35 -4.41
CA ILE A 79 1.85 -5.91 -4.44
C ILE A 79 0.78 -5.53 -3.42
N GLY A 80 1.03 -4.46 -2.70
CA GLY A 80 0.15 -3.93 -1.66
C GLY A 80 -0.31 -2.51 -1.94
N ILE A 81 -0.97 -1.94 -0.95
CA ILE A 81 -1.52 -0.57 -1.03
C ILE A 81 -0.35 0.42 -1.04
N PHE A 82 -0.48 1.46 -1.87
CA PHE A 82 0.53 2.48 -2.18
C PHE A 82 1.78 1.97 -2.88
N ASP A 83 1.83 0.71 -3.32
CA ASP A 83 2.91 0.28 -4.21
C ASP A 83 2.76 0.95 -5.58
N ILE A 84 3.89 1.26 -6.19
CA ILE A 84 3.99 1.84 -7.53
C ILE A 84 4.57 0.78 -8.46
N ILE A 85 3.89 0.57 -9.58
CA ILE A 85 4.28 -0.33 -10.66
C ILE A 85 4.55 0.53 -11.88
N ALA A 86 5.80 0.57 -12.33
CA ALA A 86 6.22 1.28 -13.51
C ALA A 86 6.46 0.29 -14.66
N LEU A 87 6.00 0.66 -15.85
CA LEU A 87 6.26 -0.02 -17.12
C LEU A 87 6.98 0.97 -18.05
N PRO A 88 8.32 1.11 -17.93
CA PRO A 88 9.07 2.14 -18.66
C PRO A 88 8.92 2.05 -20.17
N LYS A 89 8.84 0.83 -20.74
CA LYS A 89 8.66 0.62 -22.19
C LYS A 89 7.34 1.19 -22.73
N MET A 90 6.33 1.32 -21.89
CA MET A 90 5.01 1.84 -22.26
C MET A 90 4.79 3.27 -21.73
N SER A 91 5.77 3.84 -21.01
CA SER A 91 5.63 5.11 -20.29
C SER A 91 4.41 5.17 -19.37
N LYS A 92 4.00 4.02 -18.79
CA LYS A 92 2.85 3.92 -17.89
C LYS A 92 3.26 3.64 -16.46
N TYR A 93 2.60 4.30 -15.52
CA TYR A 93 2.86 4.16 -14.10
C TYR A 93 1.53 3.95 -13.39
N TYR A 94 1.50 2.98 -12.48
CA TYR A 94 0.30 2.62 -11.74
C TYR A 94 0.58 2.66 -10.24
N ARG A 95 -0.33 3.26 -9.49
CA ARG A 95 -0.37 3.18 -8.03
C ARG A 95 -1.50 2.27 -7.59
N ILE A 96 -1.20 1.35 -6.69
CA ILE A 96 -2.21 0.44 -6.15
C ILE A 96 -2.89 1.11 -4.96
N LEU A 97 -4.19 1.38 -5.06
CA LEU A 97 -5.01 1.94 -3.98
C LEU A 97 -6.11 0.96 -3.57
N ARG A 98 -6.80 1.30 -2.48
CA ARG A 98 -8.05 0.64 -2.09
C ARG A 98 -9.23 1.45 -2.61
N GLY A 99 -10.08 0.83 -3.43
CA GLY A 99 -11.37 1.39 -3.78
C GLY A 99 -12.34 1.40 -2.60
N LYS A 100 -13.43 2.17 -2.69
CA LYS A 100 -14.51 2.25 -1.69
C LYS A 100 -15.22 0.90 -1.44
N ASN A 101 -15.08 -0.03 -2.38
CA ASN A 101 -15.57 -1.41 -2.29
C ASN A 101 -14.58 -2.38 -1.60
N GLY A 102 -13.46 -1.88 -1.07
CA GLY A 102 -12.42 -2.67 -0.41
C GLY A 102 -11.48 -3.43 -1.35
N ARG A 103 -11.65 -3.31 -2.67
CA ARG A 103 -10.83 -4.01 -3.68
C ARG A 103 -9.55 -3.22 -3.98
N HIS A 104 -8.52 -3.91 -4.44
CA HIS A 104 -7.35 -3.26 -5.01
C HIS A 104 -7.75 -2.63 -6.35
N GLN A 105 -7.33 -1.38 -6.55
CA GLN A 105 -7.52 -0.65 -7.80
C GLN A 105 -6.17 -0.12 -8.24
N ALA A 106 -5.81 -0.36 -9.50
CA ALA A 106 -4.66 0.28 -10.13
C ALA A 106 -5.11 1.62 -10.70
N VAL A 107 -4.51 2.69 -10.21
CA VAL A 107 -4.75 4.05 -10.66
C VAL A 107 -3.54 4.48 -11.48
N GLU A 108 -3.78 4.95 -12.70
CA GLU A 108 -2.71 5.48 -13.55
C GLU A 108 -2.22 6.81 -12.96
N ILE A 109 -0.90 6.98 -12.88
CA ILE A 109 -0.25 8.18 -12.36
C ILE A 109 0.79 8.67 -13.36
N ASP A 110 1.24 9.90 -13.20
CA ASP A 110 2.33 10.46 -13.97
C ASP A 110 3.70 9.94 -13.51
N ALA A 111 4.72 10.23 -14.33
CA ALA A 111 6.10 9.85 -14.03
C ALA A 111 6.66 10.58 -12.80
N GLU A 112 6.15 11.77 -12.48
CA GLU A 112 6.58 12.58 -11.34
C GLU A 112 6.06 12.00 -10.01
N ALA A 113 4.76 11.73 -9.90
CA ALA A 113 4.20 11.08 -8.72
C ALA A 113 4.70 9.64 -8.56
N ALA A 114 5.18 8.99 -9.63
CA ALA A 114 5.80 7.67 -9.54
C ALA A 114 7.16 7.67 -8.81
N GLN A 115 7.79 8.84 -8.64
CA GLN A 115 9.11 8.98 -7.99
C GLN A 115 9.04 8.99 -6.47
N SER A 116 7.84 9.07 -5.88
CA SER A 116 7.67 9.10 -4.43
C SER A 116 6.51 8.22 -3.99
N ARG A 117 6.60 7.71 -2.76
CA ARG A 117 5.62 6.78 -2.21
C ARG A 117 5.29 7.10 -0.76
N LEU A 118 3.99 7.04 -0.44
CA LEU A 118 3.51 7.09 0.93
C LEU A 118 3.79 5.78 1.68
N CYS A 119 4.40 5.89 2.85
CA CYS A 119 4.77 4.78 3.71
C CYS A 119 4.29 5.02 5.14
N LYS A 120 3.64 4.03 5.76
CA LYS A 120 3.28 4.08 7.18
C LYS A 120 4.42 3.54 8.04
N ILE A 121 4.77 4.26 9.10
CA ILE A 121 5.68 3.80 10.15
C ILE A 121 4.89 2.86 11.06
N GLN A 122 5.30 1.59 11.11
CA GLN A 122 4.66 0.60 11.97
C GLN A 122 5.17 0.71 13.40
N ASN A 123 6.48 0.77 13.57
CA ASN A 123 7.12 1.04 14.85
C ASN A 123 8.50 1.68 14.60
N LYS A 124 9.16 2.05 15.69
CA LYS A 124 10.53 2.54 15.67
C LYS A 124 11.36 1.84 16.73
N THR A 125 12.64 1.64 16.42
CA THR A 125 13.59 0.97 17.30
C THR A 125 14.84 1.85 17.42
N VAL A 126 15.31 2.10 18.64
CA VAL A 126 16.59 2.79 18.85
C VAL A 126 17.71 1.78 18.66
N ILE A 127 18.67 2.09 17.80
CA ILE A 127 19.82 1.22 17.51
C ILE A 127 21.09 1.76 18.17
N SER A 128 22.15 0.95 18.17
CA SER A 128 23.46 1.35 18.68
C SER A 128 23.95 2.65 18.05
N GLY A 129 24.47 3.55 18.89
CA GLY A 129 24.90 4.89 18.47
C GLY A 129 23.78 5.94 18.47
N GLY A 130 22.67 5.70 19.17
CA GLY A 130 21.62 6.70 19.41
C GLY A 130 20.73 7.02 18.21
N ARG A 131 20.96 6.36 17.07
CA ARG A 131 20.15 6.52 15.85
C ARG A 131 18.82 5.78 15.99
N VAL A 132 17.81 6.22 15.25
CA VAL A 132 16.48 5.60 15.24
C VAL A 132 16.26 4.89 13.91
N GLN A 133 15.83 3.64 13.98
CA GLN A 133 15.35 2.88 12.83
C GLN A 133 13.82 2.94 12.79
N LEU A 134 13.28 3.44 11.68
CA LEU A 134 11.86 3.40 11.37
C LEU A 134 11.58 2.10 10.62
N ASN A 135 10.71 1.27 11.18
CA ASN A 135 10.25 0.06 10.51
C ASN A 135 8.92 0.38 9.80
N LEU A 136 8.91 0.25 8.48
CA LEU A 136 7.75 0.56 7.65
C LEU A 136 6.82 -0.65 7.54
N ARG A 137 5.53 -0.39 7.33
CA ARG A 137 4.50 -1.43 7.25
C ARG A 137 4.74 -2.50 6.17
N TYR A 138 5.51 -2.19 5.13
CA TYR A 138 5.86 -3.14 4.07
C TYR A 138 7.23 -3.82 4.29
N GLY A 139 7.76 -3.78 5.52
CA GLY A 139 8.97 -4.49 5.91
C GLY A 139 10.30 -3.82 5.56
N ALA A 140 10.29 -2.67 4.88
CA ALA A 140 11.51 -1.87 4.72
C ALA A 140 11.85 -1.07 5.98
N ASN A 141 13.14 -0.78 6.15
CA ASN A 141 13.65 -0.01 7.28
C ASN A 141 14.35 1.25 6.78
N ILE A 142 14.17 2.36 7.49
CA ILE A 142 14.83 3.65 7.20
C ILE A 142 15.52 4.12 8.46
N LEU A 143 16.76 4.58 8.34
CA LEU A 143 17.47 5.27 9.43
C LEU A 143 17.07 6.74 9.43
N ALA A 144 16.70 7.25 10.59
CA ALA A 144 16.26 8.62 10.77
C ALA A 144 16.57 9.13 12.18
N ASP A 145 16.27 10.40 12.40
CA ASP A 145 16.30 11.01 13.73
C ASP A 145 15.04 10.68 14.53
N ASN A 146 15.03 11.05 15.81
CA ASN A 146 13.92 10.77 16.73
C ASN A 146 12.67 11.65 16.49
N THR A 147 12.63 12.40 15.39
CA THR A 147 11.54 13.30 15.02
C THR A 147 10.23 12.55 14.70
N TYR A 148 10.33 11.35 14.13
CA TYR A 148 9.18 10.59 13.66
C TYR A 148 8.60 9.67 14.73
N LYS A 149 7.27 9.53 14.75
CA LYS A 149 6.53 8.67 15.69
C LYS A 149 5.92 7.46 14.98
N SER A 150 5.54 6.46 15.77
CA SER A 150 4.81 5.29 15.26
C SER A 150 3.41 5.72 14.81
N ASN A 151 2.88 5.06 13.77
CA ASN A 151 1.63 5.38 13.06
C ASN A 151 1.63 6.63 12.18
N ASP A 152 2.67 7.45 12.23
CA ASP A 152 2.85 8.51 11.25
C ASP A 152 3.03 7.91 9.84
N SER A 153 2.71 8.69 8.82
CA SER A 153 3.10 8.38 7.46
C SER A 153 4.23 9.30 7.01
N VAL A 154 5.12 8.77 6.19
CA VAL A 154 6.21 9.51 5.55
C VAL A 154 6.14 9.28 4.05
N VAL A 155 6.46 10.31 3.27
CA VAL A 155 6.65 10.20 1.83
C VAL A 155 8.13 9.96 1.59
N VAL A 156 8.44 8.87 0.91
CA VAL A 156 9.82 8.47 0.62
C VAL A 156 10.10 8.57 -0.87
N SER A 157 11.29 9.01 -1.21
CA SER A 157 11.78 8.99 -2.59
C SER A 157 12.10 7.57 -3.03
N LEU A 158 11.69 7.25 -4.26
CA LEU A 158 12.00 6.01 -4.97
C LEU A 158 13.08 6.21 -6.04
N LYS A 159 13.60 7.44 -6.22
CA LYS A 159 14.70 7.73 -7.15
C LYS A 159 15.93 6.89 -6.79
N PRO A 160 16.70 6.38 -7.76
CA PRO A 160 17.90 5.59 -7.49
C PRO A 160 18.93 6.31 -6.60
N GLU A 161 19.12 7.60 -6.81
CA GLU A 161 20.10 8.45 -6.13
C GLU A 161 19.74 8.72 -4.66
N ASP A 162 18.47 9.05 -4.42
CA ASP A 162 17.94 9.48 -3.11
C ASP A 162 16.98 8.45 -2.50
N ARG A 163 17.18 7.15 -2.80
CA ARG A 163 16.24 6.11 -2.43
C ARG A 163 16.06 6.02 -0.92
N PHE A 164 14.81 6.04 -0.45
CA PHE A 164 14.40 6.07 0.96
C PHE A 164 14.67 7.38 1.71
N LYS A 165 15.07 8.45 1.02
CA LYS A 165 15.06 9.80 1.61
C LYS A 165 13.62 10.22 1.92
N ILE A 166 13.40 10.73 3.13
CA ILE A 166 12.09 11.24 3.56
C ILE A 166 11.91 12.63 2.98
N LEU A 167 10.85 12.82 2.20
CA LEU A 167 10.49 14.08 1.56
C LEU A 167 9.48 14.85 2.41
N GLU A 168 8.46 14.14 2.88
CA GLU A 168 7.36 14.73 3.67
C GLU A 168 6.96 13.83 4.83
N HIS A 169 6.32 14.43 5.82
CA HIS A 169 5.86 13.78 7.04
C HIS A 169 4.42 14.17 7.35
N PHE A 170 3.59 13.16 7.59
CA PHE A 170 2.21 13.32 8.03
C PHE A 170 2.06 12.72 9.43
N PRO A 171 2.06 13.57 10.47
CA PRO A 171 1.86 13.13 11.84
C PRO A 171 0.50 12.48 12.05
N PHE A 172 0.47 11.41 12.84
CA PHE A 172 -0.75 10.82 13.36
C PHE A 172 -1.30 11.70 14.49
N ALA A 173 -2.17 12.64 14.12
CA ALA A 173 -2.76 13.63 15.03
C ALA A 173 -4.23 13.88 14.70
N VAL A 174 -4.99 14.32 15.70
CA VAL A 174 -6.38 14.77 15.55
C VAL A 174 -6.42 15.97 14.60
N GLY A 175 -7.43 16.00 13.72
CA GLY A 175 -7.59 17.03 12.70
C GLY A 175 -6.90 16.70 11.37
N ASN A 176 -5.99 15.73 11.32
CA ASN A 176 -5.34 15.31 10.08
C ASN A 176 -6.18 14.32 9.26
N MET A 177 -5.86 14.20 7.96
CA MET A 177 -6.56 13.34 7.01
C MET A 177 -5.95 11.94 6.94
N ALA A 178 -6.81 10.93 6.96
CA ALA A 178 -6.45 9.53 6.98
C ALA A 178 -7.25 8.73 5.94
N MET A 179 -6.58 7.76 5.31
CA MET A 179 -7.20 6.74 4.48
C MET A 179 -7.34 5.44 5.28
N VAL A 180 -8.53 4.85 5.24
CA VAL A 180 -8.80 3.55 5.84
C VAL A 180 -8.44 2.45 4.86
N THR A 181 -7.61 1.49 5.29
CA THR A 181 -7.07 0.41 4.45
C THR A 181 -7.68 -0.96 4.69
N GLY A 182 -8.56 -1.09 5.69
CA GLY A 182 -9.18 -2.35 6.08
C GLY A 182 -10.50 -2.15 6.84
N GLY A 183 -11.23 -3.25 7.03
CA GLY A 183 -12.56 -3.24 7.65
C GLY A 183 -13.66 -2.72 6.73
N LYS A 184 -14.85 -2.48 7.29
CA LYS A 184 -16.06 -2.09 6.53
C LYS A 184 -15.93 -0.75 5.80
N HIS A 185 -15.11 0.16 6.34
CA HIS A 185 -14.89 1.50 5.80
C HIS A 185 -13.63 1.61 4.92
N SER A 186 -13.05 0.48 4.48
CA SER A 186 -11.87 0.46 3.61
C SER A 186 -12.06 1.28 2.34
N GLY A 187 -11.04 2.05 1.96
CA GLY A 187 -11.04 2.93 0.80
C GLY A 187 -11.61 4.33 1.06
N LYS A 188 -12.21 4.59 2.23
CA LYS A 188 -12.65 5.93 2.61
C LYS A 188 -11.48 6.79 3.07
N VAL A 189 -11.53 8.08 2.72
CA VAL A 189 -10.63 9.12 3.20
C VAL A 189 -11.44 10.04 4.09
N ALA A 190 -10.97 10.28 5.31
CA ALA A 190 -11.70 11.00 6.34
C ALA A 190 -10.75 11.70 7.32
N ARG A 191 -11.25 12.71 8.02
CA ARG A 191 -10.52 13.45 9.05
C ARG A 191 -10.58 12.71 10.38
N ILE A 192 -9.48 12.66 11.11
CA ILE A 192 -9.47 12.12 12.46
C ILE A 192 -10.11 13.12 13.41
N VAL A 193 -11.20 12.72 14.08
CA VAL A 193 -11.90 13.54 15.08
C VAL A 193 -11.38 13.23 16.48
N GLU A 194 -11.21 11.94 16.78
CA GLU A 194 -10.84 11.50 18.13
C GLU A 194 -10.03 10.20 18.08
N ILE A 195 -9.06 10.07 18.99
CA ILE A 195 -8.26 8.87 19.18
C ILE A 195 -8.56 8.35 20.59
N ILE A 196 -9.25 7.21 20.66
CA ILE A 196 -9.67 6.59 21.92
C ILE A 196 -8.63 5.54 22.30
N ASN A 197 -7.79 5.88 23.28
CA ASN A 197 -6.79 4.97 23.82
C ASN A 197 -7.40 4.18 24.98
N THR A 198 -7.60 2.88 24.78
CA THR A 198 -8.10 1.98 25.83
C THR A 198 -6.96 1.05 26.25
N PRO A 199 -6.56 1.05 27.53
CA PRO A 199 -5.60 0.06 28.03
C PRO A 199 -6.15 -1.36 27.80
N GLY A 200 -5.41 -2.18 27.05
CA GLY A 200 -5.84 -3.55 26.76
C GLY A 200 -5.10 -4.17 25.57
N SER A 201 -5.48 -5.40 25.25
CA SER A 201 -4.93 -6.15 24.11
C SER A 201 -5.62 -5.83 22.77
N VAL A 202 -6.77 -5.16 22.82
CA VAL A 202 -7.54 -4.79 21.62
C VAL A 202 -6.94 -3.52 21.01
N PRO A 203 -6.78 -3.44 19.67
CA PRO A 203 -6.33 -2.21 19.04
C PRO A 203 -7.22 -1.01 19.39
N ASN A 204 -6.58 0.10 19.72
CA ASN A 204 -7.26 1.37 20.01
C ASN A 204 -8.16 1.81 18.85
N LYS A 205 -9.27 2.46 19.21
CA LYS A 205 -10.26 2.95 18.26
C LYS A 205 -9.95 4.39 17.85
N ILE A 206 -10.35 4.73 16.63
CA ILE A 206 -10.29 6.08 16.08
C ILE A 206 -11.65 6.41 15.52
N ILE A 207 -12.15 7.59 15.82
CA ILE A 207 -13.36 8.16 15.22
C ILE A 207 -12.92 9.06 14.06
N LEU A 208 -13.48 8.82 12.88
CA LEU A 208 -13.25 9.61 11.69
C LEU A 208 -14.55 10.24 11.18
N GLU A 209 -14.42 11.40 10.53
CA GLU A 209 -15.50 12.10 9.86
C GLU A 209 -15.12 12.34 8.39
N ASP A 210 -15.99 11.91 7.48
CA ASP A 210 -15.84 12.18 6.06
C ASP A 210 -16.28 13.62 5.76
N ASP A 211 -15.38 14.44 5.20
CA ASP A 211 -15.65 15.86 4.95
C ASP A 211 -16.77 16.06 3.90
N ALA A 212 -16.93 15.14 2.94
CA ALA A 212 -17.91 15.26 1.87
C ALA A 212 -19.32 14.85 2.32
N THR A 213 -19.42 13.79 3.12
CA THR A 213 -20.72 13.22 3.54
C THR A 213 -21.10 13.58 4.98
N LYS A 214 -20.19 14.21 5.73
CA LYS A 214 -20.33 14.50 7.18
C LYS A 214 -20.71 13.28 8.03
N THR A 215 -20.42 12.08 7.51
CA THR A 215 -20.71 10.84 8.20
C THR A 215 -19.56 10.47 9.12
N ARG A 216 -19.88 10.19 10.38
CA ARG A 216 -18.91 9.67 11.36
C ARG A 216 -18.91 8.16 11.41
N PHE A 217 -17.73 7.58 11.57
CA PHE A 217 -17.56 6.15 11.73
C PHE A 217 -16.29 5.84 12.53
N ASP A 218 -16.20 4.65 13.10
CA ASP A 218 -15.04 4.19 13.86
C ASP A 218 -14.22 3.13 13.10
N THR A 219 -12.92 3.08 13.42
CA THR A 219 -12.01 2.02 12.97
C THR A 219 -10.88 1.85 13.97
N ILE A 220 -9.93 0.97 13.67
CA ILE A 220 -8.77 0.69 14.52
C ILE A 220 -7.48 1.32 13.96
N ILE A 221 -6.54 1.70 14.84
CA ILE A 221 -5.25 2.30 14.46
C ILE A 221 -4.50 1.54 13.34
N PRO A 222 -4.42 0.20 13.34
CA PRO A 222 -3.71 -0.54 12.29
C PRO A 222 -4.24 -0.28 10.87
N TYR A 223 -5.51 0.05 10.70
CA TYR A 223 -6.14 0.27 9.40
C TYR A 223 -5.94 1.68 8.85
N ILE A 224 -5.43 2.62 9.64
CA ILE A 224 -5.22 3.99 9.20
C ILE A 224 -3.88 4.17 8.49
N TYR A 225 -3.89 4.90 7.38
CA TYR A 225 -2.72 5.56 6.80
C TYR A 225 -2.95 7.06 6.81
N MET A 226 -1.99 7.84 7.33
CA MET A 226 -2.05 9.30 7.22
C MET A 226 -1.76 9.71 5.79
N VAL A 227 -2.58 10.59 5.23
CA VAL A 227 -2.51 10.98 3.81
C VAL A 227 -2.46 12.49 3.62
N GLY A 228 -2.44 13.27 4.69
CA GLY A 228 -2.32 14.72 4.64
C GLY A 228 -2.67 15.37 5.97
N THR A 229 -2.34 16.65 6.11
CA THR A 229 -2.69 17.45 7.29
C THR A 229 -4.04 18.13 7.10
N LYS A 230 -4.19 19.01 6.10
CA LYS A 230 -5.44 19.71 5.79
C LYS A 230 -6.15 19.15 4.56
N THR A 231 -5.38 18.93 3.50
CA THR A 231 -5.85 18.40 2.21
C THR A 231 -5.23 17.02 2.01
N PRO A 232 -5.97 16.01 1.51
CA PRO A 232 -5.39 14.72 1.22
C PRO A 232 -4.41 14.84 0.06
N ALA A 233 -3.15 14.47 0.28
CA ALA A 233 -2.13 14.33 -0.76
C ALA A 233 -2.51 13.27 -1.81
N ILE A 234 -3.50 12.43 -1.53
CA ILE A 234 -4.03 11.45 -2.49
C ILE A 234 -4.67 12.13 -3.72
N ALA A 235 -5.26 13.33 -3.57
CA ALA A 235 -5.82 14.06 -4.71
C ALA A 235 -4.74 14.46 -5.72
N GLN A 236 -3.54 14.80 -5.23
CA GLN A 236 -2.35 15.05 -6.06
C GLN A 236 -1.70 13.76 -6.58
N TRP A 237 -2.17 12.59 -6.15
CA TRP A 237 -1.60 11.28 -6.48
C TRP A 237 -2.57 10.37 -7.26
N GLY A 238 -3.56 10.97 -7.95
CA GLY A 238 -4.42 10.30 -8.92
C GLY A 238 -5.76 9.78 -8.38
N TYR A 239 -6.16 10.10 -7.14
CA TYR A 239 -7.54 9.81 -6.71
C TYR A 239 -8.45 10.99 -7.03
N GLU A 240 -8.91 11.06 -8.28
CA GLU A 240 -10.06 11.90 -8.63
C GLU A 240 -11.34 11.22 -8.15
N GLN A 241 -12.27 12.04 -7.65
CA GLN A 241 -13.49 11.63 -6.93
C GLN A 241 -14.43 10.74 -7.75
#